data_AF-A0A7K4JE72-F1
#
_entry.id   AF-A0A7K4JE72-F1
#
_cell.length_a   1.000
_cell.length_b   1.000
_cell.length_c   1.000
_cell.angle_alpha   90.00
_cell.angle_beta   90.00
_cell.angle_gamma   90.00
#
_symmetry.space_group_name_H-M   'P 1'
#
loop_
_entity.id
_entity.type
_entity.pdbx_description
1 polymer ?
#
loop_
_entity_poly.entity_id
_entity_poly.type
_entity_poly.pdbx_seq_one_letter_code
_entity_poly.pdbx_strand_id
1 'polypeptide(L)' 'MAGQISESDQIKQFKEFLGTYNKLTENCFLDCVKDFTSREVQPEEV' A
#
# COMPACT_ATOMS: atom_id res chain seq x y z
N MET A 1 -19.35 -0.95 -26.34
CA MET A 1 -20.13 -0.68 -25.11
C MET A 1 -19.18 -0.87 -23.95
N ALA A 2 -18.82 0.19 -23.23
CA ALA A 2 -18.03 0.03 -22.01
C ALA A 2 -18.91 -0.72 -21.01
N GLY A 3 -18.54 -1.95 -20.67
CA GLY A 3 -19.30 -2.80 -19.74
C GLY A 3 -19.40 -2.08 -18.40
N GLN A 4 -20.63 -1.93 -17.89
CA GLN A 4 -20.82 -1.47 -16.52
C GLN A 4 -20.16 -2.48 -15.59
N ILE A 5 -19.13 -2.05 -14.87
CA ILE A 5 -18.52 -2.82 -13.80
C ILE A 5 -19.57 -2.91 -12.69
N SER A 6 -19.90 -4.11 -12.23
CA SER A 6 -20.85 -4.27 -11.12
C SER A 6 -20.27 -3.66 -9.84
N GLU A 7 -21.13 -3.14 -8.96
CA GLU A 7 -20.69 -2.61 -7.67
C GLU A 7 -19.89 -3.66 -6.87
N SER A 8 -20.29 -4.93 -6.97
CA SER A 8 -19.54 -6.06 -6.39
C SER A 8 -18.12 -6.21 -6.95
N ASP A 9 -17.94 -6.03 -8.26
CA ASP A 9 -16.62 -6.11 -8.89
C ASP A 9 -15.74 -4.92 -8.48
N GLN A 10 -16.32 -3.73 -8.35
CA GLN A 10 -15.61 -2.55 -7.83
C GLN A 10 -15.14 -2.78 -6.39
N ILE A 11 -16.01 -3.29 -5.51
CA ILE A 11 -15.66 -3.61 -4.12
C ILE A 11 -14.55 -4.66 -4.07
N LYS A 12 -14.61 -5.68 -4.92
CA LYS A 12 -13.57 -6.72 -4.99
C LYS A 12 -12.22 -6.15 -5.42
N GLN A 13 -12.18 -5.36 -6.49
CA GLN A 13 -10.96 -4.69 -6.95
C GLN A 13 -10.38 -3.77 -5.87
N PHE A 14 -11.23 -3.03 -5.16
CA PHE A 14 -10.78 -2.15 -4.09
C PHE A 14 -10.17 -2.94 -2.91
N LYS A 15 -10.76 -4.08 -2.54
CA LYS A 15 -10.19 -4.99 -1.52
C LYS A 15 -8.82 -5.55 -1.94
N GLU A 16 -8.69 -5.97 -3.19
CA GLU A 16 -7.42 -6.46 -3.73
C GLU A 16 -6.35 -5.35 -3.70
N PHE A 17 -6.72 -4.13 -4.13
CA PHE A 17 -5.85 -2.96 -4.07
C PHE A 17 -5.37 -2.67 -2.64
N LEU A 18 -6.28 -2.64 -1.65
CA LEU A 18 -5.90 -2.43 -0.25
C LEU A 18 -4.97 -3.53 0.27
N GLY A 19 -5.19 -4.78 -0.14
CA GLY A 19 -4.30 -5.90 0.19
C GLY A 19 -2.88 -5.67 -0.36
N THR A 20 -2.77 -5.27 -1.63
CA THR A 20 -1.48 -4.94 -2.25
C THR A 20 -0.82 -3.72 -1.60
N TYR A 21 -1.59 -2.68 -1.29
CA TYR A 21 -1.11 -1.47 -0.62
C TYR A 21 -0.49 -1.79 0.74
N ASN A 22 -1.18 -2.59 1.56
CA ASN A 22 -0.68 -3.00 2.87
C ASN A 22 0.61 -3.80 2.76
N LYS A 23 0.66 -4.75 1.82
CA LYS A 23 1.86 -5.58 1.59
C LYS A 23 3.05 -4.75 1.10
N LEU A 24 2.82 -3.78 0.22
CA LEU A 24 3.86 -2.87 -0.24
C LEU A 24 4.38 -2.01 0.91
N THR A 25 3.48 -1.47 1.72
CA THR A 25 3.82 -0.65 2.89
C THR A 25 4.68 -1.44 3.88
N GLU A 26 4.30 -2.69 4.17
CA GLU A 26 5.07 -3.59 5.03
C GLU A 26 6.49 -3.83 4.48
N ASN A 27 6.60 -4.19 3.20
CA ASN A 27 7.90 -4.45 2.58
C ASN A 27 8.80 -3.21 2.59
N CYS A 28 8.28 -2.05 2.17
CA CYS A 28 9.06 -0.80 2.17
C CYS A 28 9.51 -0.42 3.58
N PHE A 29 8.64 -0.59 4.58
CA PHE A 29 9.02 -0.31 5.97
C PHE A 29 10.16 -1.23 6.43
N LEU A 30 10.07 -2.53 6.19
CA LEU A 30 11.09 -3.50 6.60
C LEU A 30 12.42 -3.32 5.86
N ASP A 31 12.38 -2.94 4.59
CA ASP A 31 13.58 -2.82 3.74
C ASP A 31 14.29 -1.47 3.89
N CYS A 32 13.53 -0.38 4.07
CA CYS A 32 14.04 0.99 4.05
C CYS A 32 14.21 1.63 5.43
N VAL A 33 13.29 1.39 6.39
CA VAL A 33 13.33 2.06 7.71
C VAL A 33 14.24 1.29 8.64
N LYS A 34 15.36 1.91 9.00
CA LYS A 34 16.46 1.29 9.77
C LYS A 34 16.85 2.10 11.00
N ASP A 35 16.52 3.39 11.05
CA ASP A 35 16.78 4.23 12.21
C ASP A 35 15.53 4.36 13.10
N PHE A 36 15.63 3.86 14.33
CA PHE A 36 14.58 3.91 15.34
C PHE A 36 14.89 4.87 16.50
N THR A 37 15.86 5.79 16.32
CA THR A 37 16.25 6.78 17.34
C THR A 37 15.41 8.06 17.28
N SER A 38 14.66 8.25 16.20
CA SER A 38 13.78 9.40 15.94
C SER A 38 12.36 8.94 15.60
N ARG A 39 11.39 9.86 15.62
CA ARG A 39 10.02 9.61 15.16
C ARG A 39 9.75 10.16 13.75
N GLU A 40 10.76 10.74 13.12
CA GLU A 40 10.70 11.27 11.76
C GLU A 40 11.32 10.25 10.79
N VAL A 41 10.83 10.24 9.54
CA VAL A 41 11.42 9.44 8.46
C VAL A 41 12.64 10.18 7.94
N GLN A 42 13.80 9.52 7.94
CA GLN A 42 15.03 10.18 7.49
C GLN A 42 15.05 10.35 5.96
N PRO A 43 15.78 11.35 5.44
CA PRO A 43 15.89 11.56 3.99
C PRO A 43 16.39 10.33 3.22
N GLU A 44 17.20 9.47 3.85
CA GLU A 44 17.72 8.24 3.26
C GLU A 44 16.70 7.08 3.27
N GLU A 45 15.59 7.20 4.01
CA GLU A 45 14.54 6.19 4.16
C GLU A 45 13.28 6.49 3.31
N VAL A 46 13.30 7.59 2.54
CA VAL A 46 12.23 8.05 1.63
C VAL A 46 12.39 7.51 0.21
#